data_AF-A0A923A424-F1
#
_entry.id   AF-A0A923A424-F1
#
_cell.length_a   1.000
_cell.length_b   1.000
_cell.length_c   1.000
_cell.angle_alpha   90.00
_cell.angle_beta   90.00
_cell.angle_gamma   90.00
#
_symmetry.space_group_name_H-M   'P 1'
#
loop_
_entity.id
_entity.type
_entity.pdbx_description
1 polymer ?
#
loop_
_entity_poly.entity_id
_entity_poly.type
_entity_poly.pdbx_seq_one_letter_code
_entity_poly.pdbx_strand_id
1 'polypeptide(L)' 'MKAVKYMDEESVLKKGVELLIKGLGPLEAMRFMSLSRERKIDSVKRHRAWQKTLDKDQFFKEVFQ' A
#
# COMPACT_ATOMS: atom_id res chain seq x y z
N MET A 1 -22.01 -13.19 28.80
CA MET A 1 -20.73 -12.90 28.11
C MET A 1 -20.32 -11.48 28.46
N LYS A 2 -19.09 -11.24 28.95
CA LYS A 2 -18.64 -9.87 29.24
C LYS A 2 -18.59 -9.10 27.92
N ALA A 3 -19.29 -7.97 27.85
CA ALA A 3 -19.20 -7.06 26.71
C ALA A 3 -17.74 -6.61 26.58
N VAL A 4 -17.06 -7.02 25.52
CA VAL A 4 -15.73 -6.51 25.19
C VAL A 4 -15.94 -5.07 24.74
N LYS A 5 -15.68 -4.12 25.64
CA LYS A 5 -15.66 -2.70 25.28
C LYS A 5 -14.41 -2.48 24.42
N TYR A 6 -14.60 -2.40 23.11
CA TYR A 6 -13.53 -2.00 22.20
C TYR A 6 -13.03 -0.61 22.58
N MET A 7 -11.72 -0.41 22.43
CA MET A 7 -11.12 0.92 22.56
C MET A 7 -11.65 1.80 21.42
N ASP A 8 -11.83 3.08 21.70
CA ASP A 8 -12.10 4.06 20.66
C ASP A 8 -10.88 4.20 19.71
N GLU A 9 -11.14 4.71 18.52
CA GLU A 9 -10.16 4.78 17.44
C GLU A 9 -8.88 5.54 17.85
N GLU A 10 -9.03 6.69 18.51
CA GLU A 10 -7.90 7.50 18.95
C GLU A 10 -7.03 6.76 19.97
N SER A 11 -7.67 6.13 20.96
CA SER A 11 -6.98 5.31 21.96
C SER A 11 -6.26 4.11 21.32
N VAL A 12 -6.84 3.48 20.30
CA VAL A 12 -6.20 2.38 19.55
C VAL A 12 -4.97 2.89 18.80
N LEU A 13 -5.10 4.01 18.07
CA LEU A 13 -4.00 4.58 17.29
C LEU A 13 -2.83 4.98 18.20
N LYS A 14 -3.11 5.69 19.29
CA LYS A 14 -2.08 6.12 20.24
C LYS A 14 -1.32 4.93 20.83
N LYS A 15 -2.06 3.93 21.33
CA LYS A 15 -1.46 2.72 21.89
C LYS A 15 -0.67 1.92 20.85
N GLY A 16 -1.16 1.85 19.62
CA GLY A 16 -0.46 1.21 18.51
C GLY A 16 0.88 1.87 18.21
N VAL A 17 0.90 3.20 18.09
CA VAL A 17 2.13 3.97 17.84
C VAL A 17 3.11 3.83 19.00
N GLU A 18 2.65 3.92 20.26
CA GLU A 18 3.50 3.72 21.44
C GLU A 18 4.16 2.33 21.45
N LEU A 19 3.40 1.27 21.14
CA LEU A 19 3.94 -0.09 21.06
C LEU A 19 4.94 -0.25 19.91
N LEU A 20 4.69 0.37 18.75
CA LEU A 20 5.61 0.35 17.61
C LEU A 20 6.93 1.04 17.95
N ILE A 21 6.88 2.24 18.55
CA ILE A 21 8.08 2.97 18.98
C ILE A 21 8.85 2.17 20.04
N LYS A 22 8.15 1.57 21.00
CA LYS A 22 8.77 0.74 22.05
C LYS A 22 9.44 -0.51 21.49
N GLY A 23 8.83 -1.15 20.49
CA GLY A 23 9.32 -2.41 19.92
C GLY A 23 10.42 -2.25 18.88
N LEU A 24 10.31 -1.25 18.00
CA LEU A 24 11.20 -1.06 16.84
C LEU A 24 12.18 0.11 17.00
N GLY A 25 11.94 0.98 17.98
CA GLY A 25 12.57 2.30 18.04
C GLY A 25 11.88 3.30 17.11
N PRO A 26 12.09 4.61 17.33
CA PRO A 26 11.35 5.67 16.63
C PRO A 26 11.59 5.68 15.11
N LEU A 27 12.82 5.43 14.66
CA LEU A 27 13.18 5.44 13.24
C LEU A 27 12.50 4.30 12.48
N GLU A 28 12.60 3.07 13.00
CA GLU A 28 12.02 1.90 12.33
C GLU A 28 10.50 1.86 12.46
N ALA A 29 9.92 2.39 13.54
CA ALA A 29 8.48 2.59 13.66
C ALA A 29 7.95 3.53 12.56
N MET A 30 8.64 4.66 12.31
CA MET A 30 8.29 5.57 11.22
C MET A 30 8.42 4.91 9.84
N ARG A 31 9.49 4.14 9.61
CA ARG A 31 9.65 3.35 8.37
C ARG A 31 8.51 2.36 8.18
N PHE A 32 8.16 1.61 9.23
CA PHE A 32 7.06 0.65 9.20
C PHE A 32 5.72 1.31 8.86
N MET A 33 5.39 2.44 9.51
CA MET A 33 4.14 3.18 9.25
C MET A 33 4.09 3.79 7.84
N SER A 34 5.24 4.10 7.25
CA SER A 34 5.36 4.64 5.89
C SER A 34 5.48 3.56 4.80
N LEU A 35 5.54 2.28 5.16
CA LEU A 35 5.47 1.21 4.18
C LEU A 35 4.13 1.30 3.43
N SER A 36 4.20 1.45 2.10
CA SER A 36 3.00 1.43 1.26
C SER A 36 2.23 0.13 1.50
N ARG A 37 0.96 0.25 1.89
CA ARG A 37 0.04 -0.89 2.05
C ARG A 37 -0.32 -1.52 0.71
N GLU A 38 -0.23 -0.75 -0.37
CA GLU A 38 -0.46 -1.27 -1.71
C GLU A 38 0.72 -2.12 -2.14
N ARG A 39 0.44 -3.40 -2.43
CA ARG A 39 1.39 -4.22 -3.20
C ARG A 39 1.59 -3.51 -4.52
N LYS A 40 2.79 -2.94 -4.72
CA LYS A 40 3.19 -2.43 -6.03
C LYS A 40 2.91 -3.53 -7.05
N ILE A 41 2.05 -3.25 -8.02
CA ILE A 41 1.86 -4.16 -9.14
C ILE A 41 3.22 -4.30 -9.79
N ASP A 42 3.67 -5.55 -9.94
CA ASP A 42 4.91 -5.87 -10.63
C ASP A 42 4.95 -5.16 -12.00
N SER A 43 6.13 -4.65 -12.38
CA SER A 43 6.28 -3.84 -13.59
C SER A 43 5.74 -4.56 -14.84
N VAL A 44 5.89 -5.89 -14.95
CA VAL A 44 5.37 -6.68 -16.07
C VAL A 44 3.85 -6.76 -16.01
N LYS A 45 3.27 -6.99 -14.82
CA LYS A 45 1.80 -7.02 -14.66
C LYS A 45 1.18 -5.67 -15.01
N ARG A 46 1.79 -4.57 -14.57
CA ARG A 46 1.36 -3.20 -14.89
C ARG A 46 1.46 -2.94 -16.40
N HIS A 47 2.57 -3.32 -17.02
CA HIS A 47 2.76 -3.16 -18.45
C HIS A 47 1.73 -3.95 -19.26
N ARG A 48 1.45 -5.21 -18.88
CA ARG A 48 0.42 -6.02 -19.53
C ARG A 48 -0.98 -5.44 -19.36
N ALA A 49 -1.30 -4.89 -18.19
CA ALA A 49 -2.58 -4.22 -17.97
C ALA A 49 -2.72 -3.00 -18.89
N TRP A 50 -1.67 -2.19 -19.03
CA TRP A 50 -1.61 -1.09 -19.99
C TRP A 50 -1.71 -1.57 -21.45
N GLN A 51 -1.01 -2.62 -21.85
CA GLN A 51 -1.11 -3.17 -23.21
C GLN A 51 -2.54 -3.59 -23.57
N LYS A 52 -3.31 -4.11 -22.60
CA LYS A 52 -4.71 -4.49 -22.80
C LYS A 52 -5.64 -3.30 -23.05
N THR A 53 -5.25 -2.07 -22.70
CA THR A 53 -6.06 -0.87 -22.95
C THR A 53 -5.81 -0.27 -24.33
N LEU A 54 -4.85 -0.80 -25.10
CA LEU A 54 -4.48 -0.26 -26.40
C LEU A 54 -5.23 -0.94 -27.54
N ASP A 55 -5.58 -0.15 -28.55
CA ASP A 55 -5.87 -0.68 -29.88
C ASP A 55 -4.55 -1.02 -30.57
N LYS A 56 -4.40 -2.29 -30.93
CA LYS A 56 -3.14 -2.82 -31.48
C LYS A 56 -2.77 -2.17 -32.81
N ASP A 57 -3.74 -1.99 -33.69
CA ASP A 57 -3.49 -1.54 -35.05
C ASP A 57 -3.21 -0.04 -35.07
N GLN A 58 -3.94 0.74 -34.27
CA GLN A 58 -3.64 2.16 -34.06
C GLN A 58 -2.26 2.34 -33.43
N PHE A 59 -1.95 1.62 -32.35
CA PHE A 59 -0.69 1.75 -31.64
C PHE A 59 0.51 1.45 -32.53
N PHE A 60 0.46 0.36 -33.31
CA PHE A 60 1.56 0.01 -34.20
C PHE A 60 1.74 1.00 -35.35
N LYS A 61 0.65 1.58 -35.86
CA LYS A 61 0.74 2.65 -36.85
C LYS A 61 1.43 3.89 -36.29
N GLU A 62 1.18 4.25 -35.03
CA GLU A 62 1.81 5.42 -34.38
C GLU A 62 3.28 5.17 -34.02
N VAL A 63 3.63 3.96 -33.57
CA VAL A 63 5.00 3.64 -33.11
C VAL A 63 5.98 3.35 -34.23
N PHE A 64 5.52 2.69 -35.30
CA PHE A 64 6.38 2.25 -36.42
C PHE A 64 6.24 3.13 -37.66
N GLN A 65 5.78 4.37 -37.49
CA GLN A 65 5.80 5.38 -38.54
C GLN A 65 7.21 5.86 -38.86
#